data_AF-A0A377GHC4-F1
#
_entry.id   AF-A0A377GHC4-F1
#
_cell.length_a   1.000
_cell.length_b   1.000
_cell.length_c   1.000
_cell.angle_alpha   90.00
_cell.angle_beta   90.00
_cell.angle_gamma   90.00
#
_symmetry.space_group_name_H-M   'P 1'
#
loop_
_entity.id
_entity.type
_entity.pdbx_description
1 polymer ?
#
loop_
_entity_poly.entity_id
_entity_poly.type
_entity_poly.pdbx_seq_one_letter_code
_entity_poly.pdbx_strand_id
1 'polypeptide(L)'
;MSANQEALKKDVERLLNLKKKQEELGVLNQKDMQEKMELENKHKEFLQMNSQQMEQELKKKGSMKKVGVEGEDLKLIIEDYKRKYGEQSWYKEPEEQDGKVTLTFPSEEEVGIFFEGQARENRSFIIVDNKTNEVIAYSNGDGNLYNGNGSVYEGGEFQSSNQRLSDFRMPEKEGARMGF
;
A
#
# COMPACT_ATOMS: atom_id res chain seq x y z
N MET A 1 -7.75 11.51 10.88
CA MET A 1 -6.89 10.52 11.58
C MET A 1 -7.52 10.22 12.92
N SER A 2 -7.71 8.94 13.25
CA SER A 2 -8.40 8.53 14.48
C SER A 2 -7.45 8.64 15.69
N ALA A 3 -7.95 8.96 16.89
CA ALA A 3 -7.14 9.09 18.11
C ALA A 3 -6.23 7.88 18.39
N ASN A 4 -6.66 6.70 17.96
CA ASN A 4 -5.90 5.44 18.10
C ASN A 4 -4.63 5.39 17.22
N GLN A 5 -4.63 6.03 16.04
CA GLN A 5 -3.45 6.08 15.16
C GLN A 5 -2.39 7.04 15.68
N GLU A 6 -2.81 8.12 16.34
CA GLU A 6 -1.89 9.11 16.89
C GLU A 6 -1.17 8.59 18.14
N ALA A 7 -1.88 7.87 19.02
CA ALA A 7 -1.28 7.18 20.16
C ALA A 7 -0.23 6.13 19.71
N LEU A 8 -0.57 5.35 18.69
CA LEU A 8 0.33 4.31 18.17
C LEU A 8 1.61 4.90 17.57
N LYS A 9 1.51 6.06 16.90
CA LYS A 9 2.68 6.77 16.36
C LYS A 9 3.59 7.29 17.47
N LYS A 10 3.02 7.87 18.54
CA LYS A 10 3.78 8.37 19.69
C LYS A 10 4.53 7.24 20.42
N ASP A 11 3.89 6.09 20.59
CA ASP A 11 4.50 4.91 21.21
C ASP A 11 5.71 4.40 20.42
N VAL A 12 5.56 4.31 19.09
CA VAL A 12 6.63 3.87 18.19
C VAL A 12 7.80 4.85 18.15
N GLU A 13 7.52 6.16 18.09
CA GLU A 13 8.55 7.21 18.18
C GLU A 13 9.28 7.16 19.53
N ARG A 14 8.54 6.95 20.62
CA ARG A 14 9.12 6.82 21.96
C ARG A 14 10.03 5.60 22.08
N LEU A 15 9.60 4.45 21.55
CA LEU A 15 10.40 3.23 21.52
C LEU A 15 11.71 3.43 20.74
N LEU A 16 11.63 4.07 19.56
CA LEU A 16 12.82 4.36 18.76
C LEU A 16 13.82 5.23 19.53
N ASN A 17 13.33 6.27 20.21
CA ASN A 17 14.18 7.15 21.03
C ASN A 17 14.83 6.40 22.20
N LEU A 18 14.11 5.49 22.85
CA LEU A 18 14.66 4.66 23.93
C LEU A 18 15.74 3.70 23.43
N LYS A 19 15.57 3.09 22.25
CA LYS A 19 16.61 2.24 21.63
C LYS A 19 17.86 3.04 21.29
N LYS A 20 17.73 4.22 20.66
CA LYS A 20 18.86 5.13 20.40
C LYS A 20 19.60 5.50 21.68
N LYS A 21 18.85 5.91 22.70
CA LYS A 21 19.42 6.28 24.01
C LYS A 21 20.14 5.11 24.67
N GLN A 22 19.63 3.88 24.55
CA GLN A 22 20.31 2.69 25.05
C GLN A 22 21.62 2.43 24.30
N GLU A 23 21.64 2.59 22.98
CA GLU A 23 22.84 2.41 22.15
C GLU A 23 23.91 3.49 22.45
N GLU A 24 23.48 4.72 22.71
CA GLU A 24 24.37 5.84 23.08
C GLU A 24 24.95 5.68 24.50
N LEU A 25 24.12 5.29 25.48
CA LEU A 25 24.51 5.25 26.90
C LEU A 25 24.99 3.86 27.38
N GLY A 26 24.81 2.81 26.57
CA GLY A 26 25.03 1.41 26.93
C GLY A 26 23.97 0.83 27.87
N VAL A 27 23.48 1.60 28.85
CA VAL A 27 22.42 1.20 29.79
C VAL A 27 21.41 2.32 30.02
N LEU A 28 20.12 1.96 30.06
CA LEU A 28 19.05 2.88 30.43
C LEU A 28 18.86 2.91 31.94
N ASN A 29 18.29 4.02 32.45
CA ASN A 29 17.79 4.02 33.82
C ASN A 29 16.58 3.07 33.96
N GLN A 30 16.24 2.71 35.21
CA GLN A 30 15.19 1.73 35.49
C GLN A 30 13.82 2.10 34.87
N LYS A 31 13.46 3.39 34.89
CA LYS A 31 12.19 3.88 34.33
C LYS A 31 12.16 3.72 32.81
N ASP A 32 13.20 4.20 32.13
CA ASP A 32 13.34 4.09 30.67
C ASP A 32 13.44 2.63 30.23
N MET A 33 14.06 1.75 31.02
CA MET A 33 14.16 0.31 30.74
C MET A 33 12.80 -0.40 30.86
N GLN A 34 12.01 -0.07 31.89
CA GLN A 34 10.64 -0.59 32.03
C GLN A 34 9.74 -0.11 30.90
N GLU A 35 9.76 1.19 30.61
CA GLU A 35 8.99 1.78 29.51
C GLU A 35 9.36 1.15 28.16
N LYS A 36 10.66 0.95 27.91
CA LYS A 36 11.14 0.26 26.71
C LYS A 36 10.56 -1.14 26.61
N MET A 37 10.61 -1.93 27.69
CA MET A 37 10.10 -3.30 27.71
C MET A 37 8.59 -3.37 27.47
N GLU A 38 7.82 -2.45 28.04
CA GLU A 38 6.38 -2.33 27.80
C GLU A 38 6.09 -2.01 26.32
N LEU A 39 6.81 -1.06 25.74
CA LEU A 39 6.67 -0.68 24.34
C LEU A 39 7.12 -1.79 23.38
N GLU A 40 8.19 -2.53 23.69
CA GLU A 40 8.64 -3.69 22.90
C GLU A 40 7.61 -4.84 22.96
N ASN A 41 7.00 -5.07 24.12
CA ASN A 41 5.92 -6.06 24.25
C ASN A 41 4.66 -5.67 23.47
N LYS A 42 4.36 -4.37 23.38
CA LYS A 42 3.25 -3.83 22.60
C LYS A 42 3.53 -3.87 21.10
N HIS A 43 4.78 -3.64 20.68
CA HIS A 43 5.22 -3.60 19.29
C HIS A 43 6.24 -4.70 18.99
N LYS A 44 5.78 -5.95 19.06
CA LYS A 44 6.63 -7.15 18.96
C LYS A 44 7.45 -7.20 17.68
N GLU A 45 7.02 -6.53 16.61
CA GLU A 45 7.79 -6.45 15.37
C GLU A 45 9.16 -5.77 15.53
N PHE A 46 9.35 -4.93 16.56
CA PHE A 46 10.59 -4.18 16.78
C PHE A 46 11.48 -4.77 17.89
N LEU A 47 11.05 -5.87 18.52
CA LEU A 47 11.69 -6.41 19.72
C LEU A 47 13.16 -6.79 19.48
N GLN A 48 13.48 -7.33 18.30
CA GLN A 48 14.85 -7.75 17.94
C GLN A 48 15.61 -6.71 17.09
N MET A 49 14.98 -5.59 16.75
CA MET A 49 15.59 -4.56 15.91
C MET A 49 16.40 -3.57 16.75
N ASN A 50 17.57 -3.17 16.25
CA ASN A 50 18.27 -1.99 16.74
C ASN A 50 17.62 -0.69 16.20
N SER A 51 18.09 0.46 16.65
CA SER A 51 17.50 1.76 16.27
C SER A 51 17.54 2.01 14.76
N GLN A 52 18.63 1.67 14.08
CA GLN A 52 18.77 1.85 12.63
C GLN A 52 17.85 0.93 11.83
N GLN A 53 17.75 -0.34 12.21
CA GLN A 53 16.85 -1.31 11.59
C GLN A 53 15.39 -0.87 11.78
N MET A 54 15.03 -0.43 12.98
CA MET A 54 13.70 0.11 13.27
C MET A 54 13.41 1.35 12.43
N GLU A 55 14.35 2.30 12.29
CA GLU A 55 14.17 3.46 11.41
C GLU A 55 13.94 3.07 9.96
N GLN A 56 14.70 2.10 9.44
CA GLN A 56 14.53 1.63 8.08
C GLN A 56 13.16 0.98 7.89
N GLU A 57 12.73 0.14 8.83
CA GLU A 57 11.40 -0.47 8.78
C GLU A 57 10.27 0.55 8.93
N LEU A 58 10.44 1.58 9.75
CA LEU A 58 9.48 2.67 9.86
C LEU A 58 9.44 3.53 8.60
N LYS A 59 10.58 3.78 7.96
CA LYS A 59 10.64 4.47 6.67
C LYS A 59 9.96 3.66 5.58
N LYS A 60 10.25 2.35 5.49
CA LYS A 60 9.58 1.43 4.56
C LYS A 60 8.09 1.38 4.81
N LYS A 61 7.66 1.20 6.06
CA LYS A 61 6.23 1.20 6.44
C LYS A 61 5.54 2.54 6.17
N GLY A 62 6.25 3.64 6.35
CA GLY A 62 5.78 4.99 6.05
C GLY A 62 5.73 5.31 4.55
N SER A 63 6.59 4.66 3.75
CA SER A 63 6.64 4.80 2.29
C SER A 63 5.74 3.80 1.56
N MET A 64 5.16 2.82 2.26
CA MET A 64 4.25 1.86 1.65
C MET A 64 3.06 2.58 1.00
N LYS A 65 2.84 2.30 -0.28
CA LYS A 65 1.72 2.82 -1.05
C LYS A 65 0.50 1.95 -0.81
N LYS A 66 -0.62 2.58 -0.49
CA LYS A 66 -1.93 1.91 -0.40
C LYS A 66 -2.80 2.39 -1.53
N VAL A 67 -3.38 1.44 -2.25
CA VAL A 67 -4.31 1.71 -3.34
C VAL A 67 -5.60 0.95 -3.10
N GLY A 68 -6.71 1.58 -3.45
CA GLY A 68 -7.99 0.90 -3.57
C GLY A 68 -8.14 0.35 -4.98
N VAL A 69 -8.76 -0.82 -5.10
CA VAL A 69 -9.03 -1.45 -6.39
C VAL A 69 -10.50 -1.82 -6.43
N GLU A 70 -11.17 -1.48 -7.52
CA GLU A 70 -12.55 -1.88 -7.83
C GLU A 70 -12.57 -2.60 -9.18
N GLY A 71 -13.37 -3.65 -9.32
CA GLY A 71 -13.48 -4.40 -10.57
C GLY A 71 -14.26 -5.71 -10.41
N GLU A 72 -14.59 -6.34 -11.54
CA GLU A 72 -15.32 -7.61 -11.55
C GLU A 72 -14.42 -8.80 -11.18
N ASP A 73 -13.13 -8.73 -11.55
CA ASP A 73 -12.15 -9.80 -11.36
C ASP A 73 -11.36 -9.70 -10.04
N LEU A 74 -11.91 -9.00 -9.03
CA LEU A 74 -11.19 -8.71 -7.78
C LEU A 74 -10.67 -9.95 -7.05
N LYS A 75 -11.43 -11.05 -7.06
CA LYS A 75 -10.99 -12.31 -6.43
C LYS A 75 -9.71 -12.85 -7.06
N LEU A 76 -9.61 -12.82 -8.38
CA LEU A 76 -8.41 -13.25 -9.11
C LEU A 76 -7.23 -12.33 -8.83
N ILE A 77 -7.47 -11.01 -8.75
CA ILE A 77 -6.45 -10.02 -8.40
C ILE A 77 -5.94 -10.27 -6.97
N ILE A 78 -6.82 -10.54 -6.01
CA ILE A 78 -6.47 -10.86 -4.61
C ILE A 78 -5.65 -12.15 -4.54
N GLU A 79 -6.03 -13.20 -5.27
CA GLU A 79 -5.30 -14.45 -5.33
C GLU A 79 -3.89 -14.27 -5.89
N ASP A 80 -3.73 -13.51 -6.98
CA ASP A 80 -2.43 -13.22 -7.56
C ASP A 80 -1.57 -12.33 -6.64
N TYR A 81 -2.19 -11.36 -5.95
CA TYR A 81 -1.53 -10.54 -4.95
C TYR A 81 -1.02 -11.40 -3.78
N LYS A 82 -1.83 -12.32 -3.25
CA LYS A 82 -1.44 -13.28 -2.21
C LYS A 82 -0.34 -14.22 -2.69
N ARG A 83 -0.40 -14.69 -3.93
CA ARG A 83 0.65 -15.54 -4.52
C ARG A 83 1.98 -14.81 -4.64
N LYS A 84 1.97 -13.54 -5.06
CA LYS A 84 3.19 -12.74 -5.26
C LYS A 84 3.80 -12.25 -3.95
N TYR A 85 2.97 -11.86 -2.97
CA TYR A 85 3.45 -11.15 -1.79
C TYR A 85 3.15 -11.84 -0.45
N GLY A 86 2.43 -12.97 -0.42
CA GLY A 86 1.94 -13.59 0.83
C GLY A 86 3.02 -13.98 1.84
N GLU A 87 4.27 -14.15 1.41
CA GLU A 87 5.41 -14.47 2.28
C GLU A 87 6.20 -13.22 2.73
N GLN A 88 5.82 -12.03 2.25
CA GLN A 88 6.52 -10.80 2.58
C GLN A 88 6.17 -10.31 3.98
N SER A 89 7.16 -9.84 4.73
CA SER A 89 6.97 -9.37 6.11
C SER A 89 6.02 -8.17 6.24
N TRP A 90 5.83 -7.42 5.15
CA TRP A 90 4.94 -6.26 5.08
C TRP A 90 3.54 -6.61 4.56
N TYR A 91 3.33 -7.82 4.06
CA TYR A 91 2.05 -8.26 3.51
C TYR A 91 0.97 -8.26 4.59
N LYS A 92 -0.23 -7.84 4.18
CA LYS A 92 -1.45 -7.96 4.95
C LYS A 92 -2.49 -8.58 4.05
N GLU A 93 -3.18 -9.59 4.56
CA GLU A 93 -4.27 -10.22 3.82
C GLU A 93 -5.33 -9.15 3.54
N PRO A 94 -5.64 -8.88 2.26
CA PRO A 94 -6.55 -7.82 1.91
C PRO A 94 -8.00 -8.27 2.11
N GLU A 95 -8.82 -7.40 2.68
CA GLU A 95 -10.25 -7.63 2.87
C GLU A 95 -11.03 -6.90 1.78
N GLU A 96 -11.98 -7.59 1.16
CA GLU A 96 -12.94 -7.02 0.22
C GLU A 96 -14.10 -6.39 1.01
N GLN A 97 -14.41 -5.12 0.72
CA GLN A 97 -15.54 -4.39 1.28
C GLN A 97 -16.21 -3.60 0.16
N ASP A 98 -17.53 -3.78 -0.02
CA ASP A 98 -18.36 -3.05 -0.99
C ASP A 98 -17.82 -3.09 -2.43
N GLY A 99 -17.35 -4.25 -2.90
CA GLY A 99 -16.80 -4.42 -4.25
C GLY A 99 -15.46 -3.70 -4.46
N LYS A 100 -14.79 -3.32 -3.38
CA LYS A 100 -13.47 -2.69 -3.36
C LYS A 100 -12.53 -3.47 -2.45
N VAL A 101 -11.25 -3.51 -2.81
CA VAL A 101 -10.19 -4.05 -1.97
C VAL A 101 -9.07 -3.04 -1.80
N THR A 102 -8.46 -3.00 -0.61
CA THR A 102 -7.26 -2.18 -0.38
C THR A 102 -6.02 -3.05 -0.42
N LEU A 103 -5.10 -2.76 -1.34
CA LEU A 103 -3.82 -3.44 -1.46
C LEU A 103 -2.68 -2.52 -1.01
N THR A 104 -1.65 -3.10 -0.39
CA THR A 104 -0.47 -2.37 0.10
C THR A 104 0.76 -2.78 -0.70
N PHE A 105 1.60 -1.83 -1.06
CA PHE A 105 2.79 -2.07 -1.87
C PHE A 105 4.00 -1.34 -1.26
N PRO A 106 5.22 -1.85 -1.47
CA PRO A 106 6.43 -1.23 -0.95
C PRO A 106 6.77 0.10 -1.64
N SER A 107 6.31 0.30 -2.88
CA SER A 107 6.52 1.51 -3.68
C SER A 107 5.38 1.70 -4.69
N GLU A 108 5.31 2.86 -5.32
CA GLU A 108 4.38 3.13 -6.43
C GLU A 108 4.77 2.37 -7.71
N GLU A 109 6.06 2.24 -7.99
CA GLU A 109 6.57 1.41 -9.08
C GLU A 109 6.05 -0.03 -8.99
N GLU A 110 6.02 -0.59 -7.79
CA GLU A 110 5.57 -1.97 -7.57
C GLU A 110 4.04 -2.13 -7.70
N VAL A 111 3.28 -1.05 -7.52
CA VAL A 111 1.87 -0.98 -7.92
C VAL A 111 1.79 -1.14 -9.44
N GLY A 112 2.54 -0.33 -10.19
CA GLY A 112 2.58 -0.39 -11.66
C GLY A 112 2.92 -1.77 -12.19
N ILE A 113 4.03 -2.36 -11.74
CA ILE A 113 4.48 -3.70 -12.16
C ILE A 113 3.41 -4.75 -11.90
N PHE A 114 2.76 -4.72 -10.73
CA PHE A 114 1.72 -5.68 -10.40
C PHE A 114 0.50 -5.52 -11.34
N PHE A 115 -0.01 -4.30 -11.51
CA PHE A 115 -1.23 -4.06 -12.28
C PHE A 115 -1.03 -4.10 -13.79
N GLU A 116 0.17 -3.85 -14.32
CA GLU A 116 0.50 -4.18 -15.71
C GLU A 116 0.35 -5.69 -15.95
N GLY A 117 0.78 -6.52 -15.00
CA GLY A 117 0.57 -7.96 -15.04
C GLY A 117 -0.91 -8.32 -15.04
N GLN A 118 -1.72 -7.67 -14.20
CA GLN A 118 -3.17 -7.88 -14.14
C GLN A 118 -3.87 -7.45 -15.43
N ALA A 119 -3.46 -6.33 -16.02
CA ALA A 119 -4.01 -5.83 -17.28
C ALA A 119 -3.73 -6.79 -18.44
N ARG A 120 -2.53 -7.38 -18.51
CA ARG A 120 -2.15 -8.37 -19.55
C ARG A 120 -3.00 -9.64 -19.52
N GLU A 121 -3.62 -9.96 -18.39
CA GLU A 121 -4.62 -11.02 -18.26
C GLU A 121 -6.02 -10.60 -18.75
N ASN A 122 -6.14 -9.44 -19.41
CA ASN A 122 -7.37 -8.81 -19.91
C ASN A 122 -8.42 -8.53 -18.83
N ARG A 123 -7.99 -8.37 -17.57
CA ARG A 123 -8.87 -8.06 -16.44
C ARG A 123 -9.24 -6.60 -16.44
N SER A 124 -10.50 -6.31 -16.10
CA SER A 124 -10.96 -4.93 -15.97
C SER A 124 -11.01 -4.50 -14.50
N PHE A 125 -10.40 -3.35 -14.21
CA PHE A 125 -10.31 -2.79 -12.87
C PHE A 125 -10.00 -1.29 -12.89
N ILE A 126 -10.29 -0.61 -11.78
CA ILE A 126 -9.96 0.78 -11.51
C ILE A 126 -9.10 0.84 -10.25
N ILE A 127 -8.02 1.60 -10.30
CA ILE A 127 -7.11 1.84 -9.18
C ILE A 127 -7.30 3.26 -8.68
N VAL A 128 -7.51 3.41 -7.38
CA VAL A 128 -7.65 4.70 -6.71
C VAL A 128 -6.59 4.92 -5.65
N ASP A 129 -6.16 6.17 -5.49
CA ASP A 129 -5.36 6.54 -4.32
C ASP A 129 -6.22 6.38 -3.06
N ASN A 130 -5.74 5.62 -2.08
CA ASN A 130 -6.52 5.30 -0.90
C ASN A 130 -6.80 6.51 0.02
N LYS A 131 -6.04 7.62 -0.12
CA LYS A 131 -6.24 8.84 0.67
C LYS A 131 -7.22 9.80 0.01
N THR A 132 -7.12 10.00 -1.30
CA THR A 132 -7.95 10.98 -2.03
C THR A 132 -9.18 10.37 -2.69
N ASN A 133 -9.19 9.04 -2.87
CA ASN A 133 -10.19 8.29 -3.65
C ASN A 133 -10.28 8.75 -5.12
N GLU A 134 -9.20 9.34 -5.63
CA GLU A 134 -9.05 9.72 -7.03
C GLU A 134 -8.54 8.54 -7.85
N VAL A 135 -9.03 8.43 -9.09
CA VAL A 135 -8.58 7.40 -10.02
C VAL A 135 -7.18 7.74 -10.52
N ILE A 136 -6.23 6.85 -10.22
CA ILE A 136 -4.83 7.00 -10.60
C ILE A 136 -4.45 6.12 -11.78
N ALA A 137 -5.18 5.02 -12.00
CA ALA A 137 -5.00 4.13 -13.14
C ALA A 137 -6.25 3.25 -13.34
N TYR A 138 -6.37 2.63 -14.51
CA TYR A 138 -7.42 1.65 -14.80
C TYR A 138 -6.96 0.69 -15.90
N SER A 139 -7.62 -0.45 -15.99
CA SER A 139 -7.65 -1.30 -17.18
C SER A 139 -9.10 -1.55 -17.57
N ASN A 140 -9.44 -1.28 -18.81
CA ASN A 140 -10.75 -1.57 -19.39
C ASN A 140 -10.85 -3.04 -19.86
N GLY A 141 -9.82 -3.86 -19.66
CA GLY A 141 -9.76 -5.27 -20.09
C GLY A 141 -9.39 -5.48 -21.55
N ASP A 142 -8.61 -4.58 -22.16
CA ASP A 142 -8.03 -4.70 -23.51
C ASP A 142 -6.57 -5.17 -23.51
N GLY A 143 -6.01 -5.49 -22.35
CA GLY A 143 -4.62 -5.93 -22.20
C GLY A 143 -3.69 -4.82 -21.68
N ASN A 144 -4.13 -3.57 -21.66
CA ASN A 144 -3.29 -2.42 -21.29
C ASN A 144 -3.66 -1.86 -19.91
N LEU A 145 -2.64 -1.30 -19.25
CA LEU A 145 -2.80 -0.44 -18.09
C LEU A 145 -2.75 1.02 -18.55
N TYR A 146 -3.73 1.81 -18.13
CA TYR A 146 -3.80 3.23 -18.40
C TYR A 146 -3.63 4.01 -17.11
N ASN A 147 -2.99 5.17 -17.19
CA ASN A 147 -3.06 6.21 -16.18
C ASN A 147 -4.49 6.73 -16.03
N GLY A 148 -4.79 7.35 -14.89
CA GLY A 148 -6.12 7.94 -14.64
C GLY A 148 -6.50 9.03 -15.66
N ASN A 149 -5.52 9.75 -16.21
CA ASN A 149 -5.76 10.72 -17.29
C ASN A 149 -6.01 10.09 -18.68
N GLY A 150 -5.95 8.77 -18.81
CA GLY A 150 -6.20 8.01 -20.03
C GLY A 150 -4.96 7.74 -20.91
N SER A 151 -3.77 8.20 -20.55
CA SER A 151 -2.54 7.80 -21.25
C SER A 151 -2.16 6.36 -20.92
N VAL A 152 -1.51 5.65 -21.83
CA VAL A 152 -0.95 4.32 -21.53
C VAL A 152 0.11 4.46 -20.44
N TYR A 153 0.11 3.56 -19.46
CA TYR A 153 1.13 3.53 -18.41
C TYR A 153 2.42 2.92 -18.97
N GLU A 154 3.50 3.71 -18.96
CA GLU A 154 4.83 3.30 -19.47
C GLU A 154 5.87 3.13 -18.34
N GLY A 155 5.41 3.06 -17.08
CA GLY A 155 6.27 3.05 -15.90
C GLY A 155 6.42 4.40 -15.22
N GLY A 156 6.86 4.39 -13.95
CA GLY A 156 7.08 5.59 -13.15
C GLY A 156 5.89 5.98 -12.29
N GLU A 157 5.68 7.28 -12.09
CA GLU A 157 4.58 7.81 -11.27
C GLU A 157 3.26 7.80 -12.06
N PHE A 158 2.16 7.50 -11.37
CA PHE A 158 0.83 7.53 -11.99
C PHE A 158 0.35 8.94 -12.26
N GLN A 159 -0.24 9.14 -13.43
CA GLN A 159 -0.90 10.39 -13.79
C GLN A 159 -2.39 10.32 -13.45
N SER A 160 -2.78 10.97 -12.34
CA SER A 160 -4.16 10.98 -11.86
C SER A 160 -5.15 11.58 -12.87
N SER A 161 -6.38 11.06 -12.85
CA SER A 161 -7.54 11.63 -13.55
C SER A 161 -7.97 12.99 -13.00
N ASN A 162 -7.58 13.32 -11.76
CA ASN A 162 -8.20 14.36 -10.92
C ASN A 162 -9.72 14.17 -10.73
N GLN A 163 -10.22 12.96 -10.98
CA GLN A 163 -11.61 12.57 -10.79
C GLN A 163 -11.70 11.54 -9.67
N ARG A 164 -12.75 11.66 -8.85
CA ARG A 164 -13.08 10.63 -7.86
C ARG A 164 -13.69 9.43 -8.57
N LEU A 165 -13.57 8.27 -7.92
CA LEU A 165 -14.17 7.02 -8.42
C LEU A 165 -15.65 7.14 -8.77
N SER A 166 -16.43 7.89 -7.98
CA SER A 166 -17.87 8.11 -8.20
C SER A 166 -18.20 8.87 -9.48
N ASP A 167 -17.27 9.69 -9.97
CA ASP A 167 -17.46 10.57 -11.13
C ASP A 167 -16.74 10.02 -12.37
N PHE A 168 -15.83 9.06 -12.18
CA PHE A 168 -15.03 8.47 -13.24
C PHE A 168 -15.86 7.51 -14.07
N ARG A 169 -15.73 7.62 -15.40
CA ARG A 169 -16.28 6.66 -16.36
C ARG A 169 -15.15 6.00 -17.10
N MET A 170 -14.98 4.72 -16.86
CA MET A 170 -13.96 3.93 -17.54
C MET A 170 -14.19 3.95 -19.06
N PRO A 171 -13.17 4.30 -19.87
CA PRO A 171 -13.27 4.22 -21.31
C PRO A 171 -13.56 2.80 -21.80
N GLU A 172 -14.25 2.70 -22.94
CA GLU A 172 -14.51 1.41 -23.59
C GLU A 172 -13.20 0.77 -24.12
N LYS A 173 -13.22 -0.55 -24.34
CA LYS A 173 -12.10 -1.30 -24.92
C LYS A 173 -11.73 -0.76 -26.30
N GLU A 174 -10.44 -0.54 -26.54
CA GLU A 174 -9.96 -0.23 -27.89
C GLU A 174 -10.20 -1.45 -28.79
N GLY A 175 -11.15 -1.33 -29.73
CA GLY A 175 -11.59 -2.43 -30.61
C GLY A 175 -13.10 -2.68 -30.60
N ALA A 176 -13.84 -2.15 -29.62
CA ALA A 176 -15.30 -2.32 -29.57
C ALA A 176 -16.08 -1.53 -30.65
N ARG A 177 -15.42 -0.60 -31.37
CA ARG A 177 -16.05 0.28 -32.37
C ARG A 177 -16.12 -0.25 -33.81
N MET A 178 -15.62 -1.46 -34.11
CA MET A 178 -15.72 -2.05 -35.46
C MET A 178 -16.90 -3.02 -35.59
N GLY A 179 -18.13 -2.52 -35.38
CA GLY A 179 -19.34 -3.33 -35.54
C GLY A 179 -20.57 -2.47 -35.83
N PHE A 180 -20.61 -1.84 -37.00
CA PHE A 180 -21.84 -1.32 -37.62
C PHE A 180 -21.86 -1.73 -39.10
#